data_AF-A0A968HXG8-F1
#
_entry.id   AF-A0A968HXG8-F1
#
_cell.length_a   1.000
_cell.length_b   1.000
_cell.length_c   1.000
_cell.angle_alpha   90.00
_cell.angle_beta   90.00
_cell.angle_gamma   90.00
#
_symmetry.space_group_name_H-M   'P 1'
#
loop_
_entity.id
_entity.type
_entity.pdbx_description
1 polymer ?
#
loop_
_entity_poly.entity_id
_entity_poly.type
_entity_poly.pdbx_seq_one_letter_code
_entity_poly.pdbx_strand_id
1 'polypeptide(L)'
;MDTQYTLLLGFSYSLAPDGSPGSYNQDIATAIRQWIAERGSVDDVLLAAQWEIVDALTSQQSDVQPFAVSPPTFTASDVLDANRLAGLLRAGETAGARELAQLLLTSLGQVGYELDGDAKLFDRVGLNAERLTMHLNGLLSDSTMYQRFRPNVELHDLHRTLLGALGFEARQMPLGESPLLPFQAMRVNRLIIEAVVPYEDILKRGTYLSTDGVLDQVLERYKDKLASIRHVCVFGFPGHSPRCRRQTIESFWRVGRRDIGVQDVEDVHAVPRDAWKTLPWDSTTAQIWCRNLRNWLDYEAMGLRRR
;
A
#
# COMPACT_ATOMS: atom_id res chain seq x y z
N MET A 1 -30.68 -7.89 -22.10
CA MET A 1 -29.51 -8.75 -21.91
C MET A 1 -28.78 -8.20 -20.70
N ASP A 2 -28.47 -9.01 -19.71
CA ASP A 2 -27.71 -8.54 -18.56
C ASP A 2 -26.28 -8.25 -19.00
N THR A 3 -25.79 -7.05 -18.70
CA THR A 3 -24.42 -6.63 -18.98
C THR A 3 -23.44 -7.63 -18.34
N GLN A 4 -22.46 -8.09 -19.10
CA GLN A 4 -21.39 -8.97 -18.61
C GLN A 4 -20.13 -8.14 -18.42
N TYR A 5 -19.49 -8.29 -17.26
CA TYR A 5 -18.30 -7.52 -16.93
C TYR A 5 -17.02 -8.34 -17.03
N THR A 6 -15.95 -7.69 -17.50
CA THR A 6 -14.58 -8.13 -17.26
C THR A 6 -13.98 -7.33 -16.11
N LEU A 7 -13.43 -8.02 -15.11
CA LEU A 7 -12.73 -7.41 -13.98
C LEU A 7 -11.22 -7.42 -14.22
N LEU A 8 -10.60 -6.25 -14.27
CA LEU A 8 -9.15 -6.09 -14.33
C LEU A 8 -8.63 -5.82 -12.92
N LEU A 9 -7.63 -6.59 -12.49
CA LEU A 9 -7.01 -6.52 -11.18
C LEU A 9 -5.52 -6.21 -11.32
N GLY A 10 -5.08 -5.04 -10.85
CA GLY A 10 -3.66 -4.67 -10.79
C GLY A 10 -3.06 -4.92 -9.40
N PHE A 11 -2.08 -5.81 -9.32
CA PHE A 11 -1.33 -6.06 -8.09
C PHE A 11 0.08 -5.48 -8.18
N SER A 12 0.37 -4.51 -7.30
CA SER A 12 1.66 -3.85 -7.20
C SER A 12 2.73 -4.86 -6.79
N TYR A 13 3.95 -4.62 -7.26
CA TYR A 13 5.07 -5.52 -7.05
C TYR A 13 6.27 -4.81 -6.43
N SER A 14 6.45 -5.03 -5.12
CA SER A 14 7.60 -4.62 -4.31
C SER A 14 7.95 -3.12 -4.35
N LEU A 15 8.84 -2.72 -3.45
CA LEU A 15 9.41 -1.38 -3.42
C LEU A 15 10.76 -1.42 -4.13
N ALA A 16 11.06 -0.36 -4.90
CA ALA A 16 12.44 -0.09 -5.22
C ALA A 16 13.19 0.28 -3.92
N PRO A 17 14.49 -0.05 -3.80
CA PRO A 17 15.26 0.25 -2.59
C PRO A 17 15.19 1.73 -2.21
N ASP A 18 15.05 2.63 -3.19
CA ASP A 18 14.97 4.09 -3.01
C ASP A 18 13.60 4.62 -2.55
N GLY A 19 12.65 3.75 -2.18
CA GLY A 19 11.31 4.14 -1.76
C GLY A 19 10.38 4.61 -2.88
N SER A 20 10.83 4.60 -4.14
CA SER A 20 9.99 4.89 -5.30
C SER A 20 8.98 3.76 -5.57
N PRO A 21 7.91 4.02 -6.34
CA PRO A 21 6.93 3.01 -6.72
C PRO A 21 7.53 1.87 -7.57
N GLY A 22 8.79 1.99 -8.01
CA GLY A 22 9.40 1.09 -8.98
C GLY A 22 8.83 1.26 -10.39
N SER A 23 9.63 0.94 -11.41
CA SER A 23 9.19 0.99 -12.82
C SER A 23 8.07 -0.01 -13.12
N TYR A 24 7.96 -1.09 -12.35
CA TYR A 24 6.97 -2.14 -12.55
C TYR A 24 5.52 -1.67 -12.47
N ASN A 25 5.22 -0.71 -11.58
CA ASN A 25 3.86 -0.18 -11.49
C ASN A 25 3.48 0.61 -12.75
N GLN A 26 4.46 1.22 -13.42
CA GLN A 26 4.27 1.86 -14.73
C GLN A 26 4.10 0.83 -15.85
N ASP A 27 4.86 -0.27 -15.82
CA ASP A 27 4.71 -1.37 -16.78
C ASP A 27 3.32 -2.01 -16.67
N ILE A 28 2.85 -2.25 -15.44
CA ILE A 28 1.50 -2.78 -15.18
C ILE A 28 0.43 -1.81 -15.67
N ALA A 29 0.55 -0.51 -15.36
CA ALA A 29 -0.37 0.51 -15.87
C ALA A 29 -0.41 0.53 -17.41
N THR A 30 0.75 0.43 -18.06
CA THR A 30 0.87 0.38 -19.52
C THR A 30 0.18 -0.85 -20.10
N ALA A 31 0.39 -2.02 -19.51
CA ALA A 31 -0.24 -3.27 -19.94
C ALA A 31 -1.76 -3.24 -19.79
N ILE A 32 -2.28 -2.68 -18.69
CA ILE A 32 -3.72 -2.47 -18.49
C ILE A 32 -4.29 -1.59 -19.60
N ARG A 33 -3.63 -0.48 -19.94
CA ARG A 33 -4.08 0.43 -21.00
C ARG A 33 -4.08 -0.24 -22.37
N GLN A 34 -3.03 -1.00 -22.70
CA GLN A 34 -2.96 -1.75 -23.95
C GLN A 34 -4.11 -2.77 -24.04
N TRP A 35 -4.34 -3.53 -22.97
CA TRP A 35 -5.43 -4.52 -22.90
C TRP A 35 -6.80 -3.90 -23.17
N ILE A 36 -7.04 -2.69 -22.63
CA ILE A 36 -8.30 -1.94 -22.81
C ILE A 36 -8.39 -1.41 -24.25
N ALA A 37 -7.32 -0.80 -24.76
CA ALA A 37 -7.28 -0.22 -26.10
C ALA A 37 -7.54 -1.26 -27.20
N GLU A 38 -7.01 -2.47 -27.05
CA GLU A 38 -7.20 -3.59 -27.99
C GLU A 38 -8.66 -4.07 -28.09
N ARG A 39 -9.47 -3.84 -27.05
CA ARG A 39 -10.87 -4.31 -26.98
C ARG A 39 -11.90 -3.25 -27.34
N GLY A 40 -11.50 -1.97 -27.40
CA GLY A 40 -12.31 -0.89 -27.98
C GLY A 40 -13.55 -0.44 -27.20
N SER A 41 -13.86 -1.03 -26.02
CA SER A 41 -14.92 -0.57 -25.13
C SER A 41 -14.52 -0.67 -23.66
N VAL A 42 -14.86 0.35 -22.88
CA VAL A 42 -14.61 0.45 -21.42
C VAL A 42 -15.89 0.26 -20.60
N ASP A 43 -17.07 0.27 -21.22
CA ASP A 43 -18.36 0.27 -20.51
C ASP A 43 -18.61 -1.03 -19.73
N ASP A 44 -18.02 -2.13 -20.21
CA ASP A 44 -18.10 -3.47 -19.63
C ASP A 44 -16.84 -3.85 -18.83
N VAL A 45 -15.99 -2.87 -18.51
CA VAL A 45 -14.74 -3.06 -17.78
C VAL A 45 -14.86 -2.50 -16.36
N LEU A 46 -14.59 -3.37 -15.39
CA LEU A 46 -14.36 -2.97 -14.00
C LEU A 46 -12.85 -3.00 -13.76
N LEU A 47 -12.25 -1.88 -13.38
CA LEU A 47 -10.81 -1.82 -13.09
C LEU A 47 -10.59 -1.55 -11.61
N ALA A 48 -9.87 -2.44 -10.94
CA ALA A 48 -9.34 -2.18 -9.61
C ALA A 48 -7.84 -2.44 -9.58
N ALA A 49 -7.09 -1.57 -8.91
CA ALA A 49 -5.65 -1.73 -8.81
C ALA A 49 -5.12 -1.23 -7.46
N GLN A 50 -4.01 -1.83 -7.03
CA GLN A 50 -3.27 -1.33 -5.89
C GLN A 50 -2.72 0.06 -6.18
N TRP A 51 -2.78 0.87 -5.14
CA TRP A 51 -2.47 2.28 -5.07
C TRP A 51 -1.40 2.86 -6.04
N GLU A 52 -0.19 2.30 -6.11
CA GLU A 52 0.89 2.88 -6.94
C GLU A 52 0.73 2.60 -8.44
N ILE A 53 -0.04 1.55 -8.79
CA ILE A 53 -0.48 1.34 -10.18
C ILE A 53 -1.49 2.42 -10.56
N VAL A 54 -2.35 2.84 -9.62
CA VAL A 54 -3.31 3.93 -9.87
C VAL A 54 -2.58 5.26 -10.08
N ASP A 55 -1.59 5.59 -9.25
CA ASP A 55 -0.72 6.75 -9.47
C ASP A 55 -0.10 6.72 -10.88
N ALA A 56 0.37 5.56 -11.33
CA ALA A 56 0.91 5.37 -12.68
C ALA A 56 -0.16 5.52 -13.78
N LEU A 57 -1.35 4.93 -13.61
CA LEU A 57 -2.48 5.08 -14.55
C LEU A 57 -2.93 6.54 -14.69
N THR A 58 -2.98 7.28 -13.58
CA THR A 58 -3.37 8.69 -13.56
C THR A 58 -2.32 9.57 -14.25
N SER A 59 -1.04 9.36 -13.96
CA SER A 59 0.04 10.13 -14.61
C SER A 59 0.10 9.92 -16.13
N GLN A 60 -0.37 8.75 -16.60
CA GLN A 60 -0.46 8.42 -18.02
C GLN A 60 -1.77 8.87 -18.71
N GLN A 61 -2.66 9.59 -18.02
CA GLN A 61 -3.95 10.09 -18.53
C GLN A 61 -4.85 8.97 -19.08
N SER A 62 -5.24 8.01 -18.24
CA SER A 62 -6.20 6.96 -18.62
C SER A 62 -7.64 7.48 -18.60
N ASP A 63 -8.42 7.11 -19.63
CA ASP A 63 -9.88 7.36 -19.70
C ASP A 63 -10.69 6.47 -18.73
N VAL A 64 -10.07 5.42 -18.19
CA VAL A 64 -10.71 4.51 -17.23
C VAL A 64 -10.37 4.96 -15.81
N GLN A 65 -11.40 5.11 -14.98
CA GLN A 65 -11.26 5.44 -13.57
C GLN A 65 -11.09 4.15 -12.75
N PRO A 66 -9.87 3.79 -12.32
CA PRO A 66 -9.68 2.62 -11.48
C PRO A 66 -10.29 2.82 -10.10
N PHE A 67 -10.85 1.77 -9.53
CA PHE A 67 -10.99 1.68 -8.08
C PHE A 67 -9.60 1.48 -7.47
N ALA A 68 -9.12 2.51 -6.77
CA ALA A 68 -7.86 2.43 -6.05
C ALA A 68 -8.04 1.70 -4.73
N VAL A 69 -7.33 0.58 -4.57
CA VAL A 69 -7.13 -0.01 -3.25
C VAL A 69 -6.01 0.78 -2.59
N SER A 70 -6.37 1.67 -1.67
CA SER A 70 -5.46 2.64 -1.05
C SER A 70 -4.49 2.02 -0.04
N PRO A 71 -3.33 2.67 0.23
CA PRO A 71 -2.44 2.28 1.32
C PRO A 71 -3.17 2.31 2.67
N PRO A 72 -2.70 1.56 3.68
CA PRO A 72 -3.31 1.58 5.00
C PRO A 72 -3.29 3.00 5.60
N THR A 73 -4.48 3.49 5.94
CA THR A 73 -4.68 4.72 6.73
C THR A 73 -4.77 4.40 8.21
N PHE A 74 -4.78 5.42 9.07
CA PHE A 74 -5.03 5.26 10.50
C PHE A 74 -6.53 5.16 10.78
N THR A 75 -6.91 4.20 11.60
CA THR A 75 -8.22 4.08 12.23
C THR A 75 -8.10 4.34 13.74
N ALA A 76 -9.19 4.68 14.41
CA ALA A 76 -9.18 4.85 15.87
C ALA A 76 -8.61 3.62 16.61
N SER A 77 -8.85 2.41 16.10
CA SER A 77 -8.29 1.17 16.65
C SER A 77 -6.78 0.99 16.46
N ASP A 78 -6.14 1.79 15.61
CA ASP A 78 -4.69 1.73 15.43
C ASP A 78 -3.94 2.53 16.51
N VAL A 79 -4.60 3.48 17.17
CA VAL A 79 -4.03 4.25 18.30
C VAL A 79 -4.36 3.51 19.59
N LEU A 80 -3.42 2.67 20.04
CA LEU A 80 -3.62 1.83 21.22
C LEU A 80 -3.45 2.60 22.53
N ASP A 81 -2.56 3.61 22.54
CA ASP A 81 -2.38 4.51 23.68
C ASP A 81 -2.10 5.95 23.23
N ALA A 82 -3.19 6.75 23.16
CA ALA A 82 -3.12 8.15 22.77
C ALA A 82 -2.29 9.01 23.73
N ASN A 83 -2.30 8.69 25.03
CA ASN A 83 -1.56 9.46 26.05
C ASN A 83 -0.06 9.22 25.92
N ARG A 84 0.37 7.98 25.71
CA ARG A 84 1.77 7.66 25.47
C ARG A 84 2.26 8.21 24.14
N LEU A 85 1.43 8.21 23.10
CA LEU A 85 1.77 8.88 21.84
C LEU A 85 2.01 10.37 22.04
N ALA A 86 1.09 11.07 22.71
CA ALA A 86 1.25 12.49 23.02
C ALA A 86 2.49 12.74 23.91
N GLY A 87 2.75 11.87 24.89
CA GLY A 87 3.93 11.92 25.74
C GLY A 87 5.24 11.81 24.98
N LEU A 88 5.33 10.89 24.01
CA LEU A 88 6.50 10.71 23.14
C LEU A 88 6.75 11.95 22.28
N LEU A 89 5.70 12.47 21.64
CA LEU A 89 5.79 13.66 20.81
C LEU A 89 6.18 14.91 21.62
N ARG A 90 5.66 15.04 22.85
CA ARG A 90 6.01 16.11 23.78
C ARG A 90 7.45 16.02 24.28
N ALA A 91 7.92 14.82 24.60
CA ALA A 91 9.29 14.65 25.08
C ALA A 91 10.30 15.04 23.99
N GLY A 92 9.94 14.86 22.71
CA GLY A 92 10.72 15.36 21.59
C GLY A 92 12.14 14.83 21.58
N GLU A 93 12.36 13.62 22.10
CA GLU A 93 13.69 13.04 22.31
C GLU A 93 14.46 12.87 21.00
N THR A 94 13.74 12.59 19.91
CA THR A 94 14.30 12.47 18.56
C THR A 94 13.91 13.66 17.68
N ALA A 95 14.73 13.98 16.69
CA ALA A 95 14.39 15.00 15.70
C ALA A 95 13.10 14.67 14.93
N GLY A 96 12.88 13.38 14.60
CA GLY A 96 11.64 12.93 13.99
C GLY A 96 10.40 13.14 14.89
N ALA A 97 10.51 12.89 16.20
CA ALA A 97 9.42 13.14 17.14
C ALA A 97 9.07 14.64 17.22
N ARG A 98 10.08 15.53 17.24
CA ARG A 98 9.87 16.99 17.23
C ARG A 98 9.19 17.46 15.95
N GLU A 99 9.64 16.98 14.79
CA GLU A 99 9.03 17.31 13.50
C GLU A 99 7.58 16.83 13.38
N LEU A 100 7.30 15.58 13.77
CA LEU A 100 5.95 15.04 13.76
C LEU A 100 5.03 15.78 14.74
N ALA A 101 5.54 16.15 15.92
CA ALA A 101 4.80 16.95 16.88
C ALA A 101 4.45 18.32 16.28
N GLN A 102 5.40 19.01 15.64
CA GLN A 102 5.17 20.29 14.98
C GLN A 102 4.12 20.19 13.86
N LEU A 103 4.20 19.15 13.02
CA LEU A 103 3.23 18.90 11.95
C LEU A 103 1.82 18.69 12.51
N LEU A 104 1.69 17.92 13.59
CA LEU A 104 0.39 17.69 14.24
C LEU A 104 -0.16 18.97 14.87
N LEU A 105 0.67 19.78 15.54
CA LEU A 105 0.25 21.08 16.09
C LEU A 105 -0.24 22.04 15.00
N THR A 106 0.47 22.12 13.88
CA THR A 106 0.03 22.91 12.72
C THR A 106 -1.32 22.40 12.20
N SER A 107 -1.50 21.09 12.07
CA SER A 107 -2.76 20.49 11.60
C SER A 107 -3.95 20.74 12.56
N LEU A 108 -3.66 21.00 13.84
CA LEU A 108 -4.62 21.38 14.88
C LEU A 108 -4.95 22.88 14.89
N GLY A 109 -4.41 23.65 13.94
CA GLY A 109 -4.58 25.11 13.89
C GLY A 109 -3.78 25.86 14.96
N GLN A 110 -2.82 25.21 15.61
CA GLN A 110 -1.96 25.80 16.64
C GLN A 110 -0.65 26.31 16.02
N VAL A 111 -0.77 27.26 15.07
CA VAL A 111 0.39 27.87 14.38
C VAL A 111 1.11 28.83 15.34
N GLY A 112 2.42 28.66 15.51
CA GLY A 112 3.26 29.55 16.33
C GLY A 112 3.53 29.10 17.77
N TYR A 113 3.05 27.91 18.17
CA TYR A 113 3.48 27.30 19.43
C TYR A 113 4.81 26.59 19.24
N GLU A 114 5.83 27.02 19.97
CA GLU A 114 7.08 26.27 20.11
C GLU A 114 6.85 25.09 21.08
N LEU A 115 7.43 23.93 20.77
CA LEU A 115 7.42 22.75 21.65
C LEU A 115 8.14 23.02 22.99
N ASP A 116 8.83 24.15 23.10
CA ASP A 116 9.57 24.54 24.30
C ASP A 116 8.61 25.10 25.36
N GLY A 117 8.17 24.22 26.26
CA GLY A 117 7.68 24.59 27.59
C GLY A 117 6.18 24.51 27.83
N ASP A 118 5.32 24.41 26.81
CA ASP A 118 3.87 24.32 27.06
C ASP A 118 3.41 22.85 27.16
N ALA A 119 3.76 22.23 28.30
CA ALA A 119 3.41 20.84 28.66
C ALA A 119 1.91 20.51 28.57
N LYS A 120 1.06 21.52 28.38
CA LYS A 120 -0.39 21.46 28.36
C LYS A 120 -1.01 21.50 26.96
N LEU A 121 -0.26 21.64 25.86
CA LEU A 121 -0.89 21.83 24.54
C LEU A 121 -1.64 20.57 24.08
N PHE A 122 -1.02 19.40 24.16
CA PHE A 122 -1.69 18.12 23.86
C PHE A 122 -2.81 17.79 24.87
N ASP A 123 -2.64 18.18 26.14
CA ASP A 123 -3.64 18.00 27.19
C ASP A 123 -4.85 18.95 27.03
N ARG A 124 -4.62 20.21 26.60
CA ARG A 124 -5.64 21.23 26.33
C ARG A 124 -6.47 20.91 25.09
N VAL A 125 -5.83 20.33 24.08
CA VAL A 125 -6.48 19.97 22.82
C VAL A 125 -7.38 18.75 23.00
N GLY A 126 -7.22 17.95 24.07
CA GLY A 126 -8.07 16.79 24.32
C GLY A 126 -7.94 15.74 23.23
N LEU A 127 -6.70 15.32 22.93
CA LEU A 127 -6.42 14.33 21.91
C LEU A 127 -6.91 12.94 22.34
N ASN A 128 -8.01 12.52 21.73
CA ASN A 128 -8.43 11.12 21.73
C ASN A 128 -7.96 10.42 20.45
N ALA A 129 -8.11 9.09 20.38
CA ALA A 129 -7.72 8.29 19.24
C ALA A 129 -8.35 8.79 17.93
N GLU A 130 -9.63 9.15 17.93
CA GLU A 130 -10.35 9.64 16.75
C GLU A 130 -9.72 10.92 16.18
N ARG A 131 -9.52 11.94 17.01
CA ARG A 131 -8.92 13.21 16.58
C ARG A 131 -7.49 13.02 16.11
N LEU A 132 -6.69 12.23 16.84
CA LEU A 132 -5.33 11.87 16.42
C LEU A 132 -5.32 11.24 15.03
N THR A 133 -6.19 10.26 14.77
CA THR A 133 -6.23 9.58 13.47
C THR A 133 -6.64 10.49 12.34
N MET A 134 -7.58 11.41 12.56
CA MET A 134 -7.96 12.42 11.57
C MET A 134 -6.75 13.27 11.16
N HIS A 135 -5.98 13.77 12.13
CA HIS A 135 -4.80 14.60 11.85
C HIS A 135 -3.66 13.80 11.23
N LEU A 136 -3.37 12.60 11.74
CA LEU A 136 -2.38 11.70 11.15
C LEU A 136 -2.72 11.34 9.70
N ASN A 137 -4.00 11.09 9.40
CA ASN A 137 -4.45 10.84 8.03
C ASN A 137 -4.33 12.06 7.12
N GLY A 138 -4.51 13.28 7.65
CA GLY A 138 -4.24 14.51 6.91
C GLY A 138 -2.78 14.59 6.46
N LEU A 139 -1.84 14.21 7.34
CA LEU A 139 -0.40 14.17 7.02
C LEU A 139 -0.06 13.15 5.94
N LEU A 140 -0.84 12.07 5.80
CA LEU A 140 -0.60 11.07 4.76
C LEU A 140 -0.72 11.64 3.34
N SER A 141 -1.52 12.69 3.14
CA SER A 141 -1.69 13.31 1.81
C SER A 141 -0.64 14.36 1.44
N ASP A 142 0.26 14.73 2.36
CA ASP A 142 1.29 15.74 2.10
C ASP A 142 2.41 15.17 1.22
N SER A 143 2.47 15.59 -0.04
CA SER A 143 3.42 15.09 -1.04
C SER A 143 4.88 15.50 -0.78
N THR A 144 5.15 16.43 0.13
CA THR A 144 6.51 16.88 0.47
C THR A 144 6.90 16.64 1.92
N MET A 145 5.99 16.14 2.77
CA MET A 145 6.24 15.83 4.18
C MET A 145 7.56 15.06 4.40
N TYR A 146 7.84 14.05 3.57
CA TYR A 146 9.03 13.21 3.71
C TYR A 146 10.35 14.00 3.74
N GLN A 147 10.40 15.16 3.10
CA GLN A 147 11.58 16.03 3.02
C GLN A 147 11.97 16.56 4.40
N ARG A 148 11.00 16.86 5.26
CA ARG A 148 11.22 17.38 6.63
C ARG A 148 11.91 16.37 7.54
N PHE A 149 11.77 15.09 7.23
CA PHE A 149 12.32 13.99 8.02
C PHE A 149 13.68 13.54 7.52
N ARG A 150 14.17 14.04 6.37
CA ARG A 150 15.54 13.80 5.90
C ARG A 150 16.51 14.80 6.54
N PRO A 151 17.73 14.38 6.93
CA PRO A 151 18.26 13.01 7.01
C PRO A 151 17.96 12.32 8.36
N ASN A 152 17.12 12.92 9.20
CA ASN A 152 17.01 12.64 10.62
C ASN A 152 16.20 11.38 10.99
N VAL A 153 15.42 10.85 10.06
CA VAL A 153 14.67 9.60 10.21
C VAL A 153 15.13 8.62 9.16
N GLU A 154 15.61 7.47 9.64
CA GLU A 154 15.83 6.30 8.81
C GLU A 154 14.54 5.49 8.80
N LEU A 155 14.05 5.21 7.59
CA LEU A 155 13.09 4.12 7.45
C LEU A 155 13.91 2.83 7.58
N HIS A 156 13.57 2.03 8.58
CA HIS A 156 14.19 0.72 8.75
C HIS A 156 13.47 -0.29 7.87
N ASP A 157 14.24 -1.20 7.29
CA ASP A 157 13.69 -2.38 6.66
C ASP A 157 12.73 -3.06 7.62
N LEU A 158 11.59 -3.54 7.10
CA LEU A 158 10.72 -4.37 7.92
C LEU A 158 11.46 -5.68 8.19
N HIS A 159 12.12 -5.77 9.33
CA HIS A 159 12.72 -7.02 9.78
C HIS A 159 11.66 -7.85 10.48
N ARG A 160 11.05 -8.79 9.75
CA ARG A 160 10.29 -9.85 10.39
C ARG A 160 11.27 -10.88 10.94
N THR A 161 11.86 -10.59 12.10
CA THR A 161 12.90 -11.40 12.79
C THR A 161 12.56 -12.88 12.89
N LEU A 162 11.27 -13.22 12.92
CA LEU A 162 10.76 -14.59 12.99
C LEU A 162 10.74 -15.34 11.64
N LEU A 163 10.94 -14.65 10.52
CA LEU A 163 10.96 -15.19 9.15
C LEU A 163 12.39 -15.27 8.57
N GLY A 164 13.42 -14.90 9.35
CA GLY A 164 14.81 -14.87 8.90
C GLY A 164 15.01 -13.92 7.71
N ALA A 165 15.92 -14.27 6.79
CA ALA A 165 16.16 -13.48 5.57
C ALA A 165 14.98 -13.47 4.57
N LEU A 166 13.93 -14.22 4.88
CA LEU A 166 12.68 -14.26 4.12
C LEU A 166 11.64 -13.26 4.68
N GLY A 167 12.08 -12.20 5.38
CA GLY A 167 11.22 -11.21 6.01
C GLY A 167 11.50 -9.73 5.69
N PHE A 168 12.59 -9.42 4.99
CA PHE A 168 13.05 -8.08 4.60
C PHE A 168 12.16 -7.36 3.57
N GLU A 169 11.51 -6.26 3.95
CA GLU A 169 10.97 -5.29 2.99
C GLU A 169 11.81 -4.01 3.08
N ALA A 170 12.52 -3.66 1.99
CA ALA A 170 13.31 -2.43 1.94
C ALA A 170 12.38 -1.23 2.06
N ARG A 171 12.59 -0.43 3.10
CA ARG A 171 11.83 0.80 3.35
C ARG A 171 12.87 1.88 3.47
N GLN A 172 13.21 2.56 2.38
CA GLN A 172 14.09 3.73 2.46
C GLN A 172 13.32 4.99 2.12
N MET A 173 13.87 6.11 2.58
CA MET A 173 13.36 7.43 2.22
C MET A 173 13.52 7.68 0.71
N PRO A 174 12.56 8.35 0.07
CA PRO A 174 12.72 8.80 -1.31
C PRO A 174 14.00 9.64 -1.50
N LEU A 175 14.79 9.31 -2.53
CA LEU A 175 16.08 9.95 -2.78
C LEU A 175 15.97 11.35 -3.41
N GLY A 176 14.89 11.66 -4.13
CA GLY A 176 14.66 12.95 -4.81
C GLY A 176 13.97 14.03 -3.97
N GLU A 177 13.82 15.21 -4.55
CA GLU A 177 13.10 16.38 -3.99
C GLU A 177 11.73 16.63 -4.67
N SER A 178 11.39 15.83 -5.68
CA SER A 178 10.10 15.96 -6.36
C SER A 178 8.95 15.58 -5.42
N PRO A 179 7.81 16.30 -5.48
CA PRO A 179 6.62 15.90 -4.74
C PRO A 179 6.23 14.46 -5.08
N LEU A 180 5.87 13.69 -4.04
CA LEU A 180 5.41 12.32 -4.20
C LEU A 180 4.04 12.30 -4.87
N LEU A 181 3.76 11.23 -5.63
CA LEU A 181 2.43 10.97 -6.15
C LEU A 181 1.44 10.69 -4.99
N PRO A 182 0.11 10.90 -5.18
CA PRO A 182 -0.84 10.88 -4.08
C PRO A 182 -0.79 9.63 -3.20
N PHE A 183 -0.78 8.43 -3.81
CA PHE A 183 -0.73 7.21 -3.02
C PHE A 183 0.68 6.85 -2.55
N GLN A 184 1.70 7.21 -3.33
CA GLN A 184 3.09 7.13 -2.88
C GLN A 184 3.29 7.95 -1.59
N ALA A 185 2.74 9.16 -1.52
CA ALA A 185 2.78 10.03 -0.34
C ALA A 185 2.12 9.35 0.86
N MET A 186 0.90 8.81 0.67
CA MET A 186 0.18 8.10 1.74
C MET A 186 1.00 6.95 2.32
N ARG A 187 1.60 6.14 1.45
CA ARG A 187 2.43 5.00 1.86
C ARG A 187 3.68 5.46 2.60
N VAL A 188 4.46 6.36 2.01
CA VAL A 188 5.74 6.84 2.56
C VAL A 188 5.53 7.57 3.88
N ASN A 189 4.56 8.47 3.96
CA ASN A 189 4.30 9.24 5.17
C ASN A 189 3.80 8.35 6.31
N ARG A 190 3.02 7.30 6.01
CA ARG A 190 2.65 6.30 7.03
C ARG A 190 3.89 5.58 7.58
N LEU A 191 4.81 5.17 6.71
CA LEU A 191 6.07 4.53 7.11
C LEU A 191 6.95 5.47 7.96
N ILE A 192 6.99 6.75 7.64
CA ILE A 192 7.71 7.77 8.43
C ILE A 192 7.11 7.89 9.82
N ILE A 193 5.79 8.02 9.93
CA ILE A 193 5.10 8.09 11.23
C ILE A 193 5.37 6.83 12.05
N GLU A 194 5.35 5.66 11.40
CA GLU A 194 5.69 4.39 12.04
C GLU A 194 7.15 4.31 12.52
N ALA A 195 8.10 4.87 11.76
CA ALA A 195 9.50 4.96 12.17
C ALA A 195 9.70 5.91 13.36
N VAL A 196 8.99 7.04 13.37
CA VAL A 196 9.03 8.02 14.47
C VAL A 196 8.38 7.47 15.75
N VAL A 197 7.34 6.64 15.62
CA VAL A 197 6.65 5.98 16.74
C VAL A 197 6.96 4.47 16.69
N PRO A 198 8.11 4.03 17.22
CA PRO A 198 8.60 2.66 17.00
C PRO A 198 7.80 1.59 17.77
N TYR A 199 6.95 2.00 18.71
CA TYR A 199 6.30 1.14 19.70
C TYR A 199 4.92 0.66 19.23
N GLU A 200 4.78 -0.65 18.96
CA GLU A 200 3.53 -1.25 18.46
C GLU A 200 2.39 -1.26 19.48
N ASP A 201 2.71 -1.15 20.78
CA ASP A 201 1.76 -0.99 21.88
C ASP A 201 1.24 0.45 22.02
N ILE A 202 1.79 1.40 21.24
CA ILE A 202 1.31 2.78 21.13
C ILE A 202 0.53 2.97 19.82
N LEU A 203 1.13 2.53 18.70
CA LEU A 203 0.60 2.74 17.36
C LEU A 203 0.77 1.47 16.51
N LYS A 204 -0.35 0.92 16.04
CA LYS A 204 -0.37 -0.28 15.21
C LYS A 204 0.29 -0.04 13.85
N ARG A 205 1.04 -1.02 13.36
CA ARG A 205 1.63 -1.02 12.02
C ARG A 205 0.60 -1.26 10.93
N GLY A 206 0.73 -0.54 9.82
CA GLY A 206 -0.05 -0.77 8.61
C GLY A 206 0.21 -2.15 8.02
N THR A 207 -0.83 -2.76 7.47
CA THR A 207 -0.68 -4.01 6.71
C THR A 207 -0.49 -3.67 5.23
N TYR A 208 0.75 -3.79 4.76
CA TYR A 208 1.12 -3.53 3.38
C TYR A 208 1.03 -4.81 2.54
N LEU A 209 0.70 -4.67 1.25
CA LEU A 209 0.85 -5.72 0.22
C LEU A 209 0.13 -7.06 0.51
N SER A 210 -1.09 -7.00 1.04
CA SER A 210 -1.95 -8.20 1.19
C SER A 210 -2.86 -8.39 -0.03
N THR A 211 -2.59 -9.40 -0.85
CA THR A 211 -3.46 -9.77 -1.98
C THR A 211 -4.89 -10.06 -1.51
N ASP A 212 -5.07 -10.76 -0.39
CA ASP A 212 -6.39 -11.05 0.18
C ASP A 212 -7.12 -9.77 0.60
N GLY A 213 -6.44 -8.88 1.34
CA GLY A 213 -7.04 -7.63 1.78
C GLY A 213 -7.37 -6.67 0.62
N VAL A 214 -6.64 -6.78 -0.49
CA VAL A 214 -6.96 -6.08 -1.74
C VAL A 214 -8.22 -6.68 -2.36
N LEU A 215 -8.29 -8.01 -2.50
CA LEU A 215 -9.43 -8.69 -3.09
C LEU A 215 -10.72 -8.48 -2.29
N ASP A 216 -10.66 -8.50 -0.97
CA ASP A 216 -11.83 -8.26 -0.10
C ASP A 216 -12.43 -6.87 -0.37
N GLN A 217 -11.60 -5.84 -0.51
CA GLN A 217 -12.05 -4.49 -0.84
C GLN A 217 -12.64 -4.40 -2.25
N VAL A 218 -12.05 -5.09 -3.23
CA VAL A 218 -12.55 -5.10 -4.61
C VAL A 218 -13.90 -5.79 -4.71
N LEU A 219 -14.05 -6.94 -4.05
CA LEU A 219 -15.30 -7.71 -4.07
C LEU A 219 -16.43 -6.95 -3.36
N GLU A 220 -16.13 -6.27 -2.24
CA GLU A 220 -17.11 -5.39 -1.59
C GLU A 220 -17.48 -4.19 -2.49
N ARG A 221 -16.48 -3.55 -3.12
CA ARG A 221 -16.70 -2.39 -4.01
C ARG A 221 -17.63 -2.71 -5.18
N TYR A 222 -17.54 -3.93 -5.72
CA TYR A 222 -18.31 -4.38 -6.87
C TYR A 222 -19.39 -5.39 -6.52
N LYS A 223 -19.82 -5.47 -5.25
CA LYS A 223 -20.80 -6.46 -4.77
C LYS A 223 -22.06 -6.55 -5.63
N ASP A 224 -22.60 -5.41 -6.06
CA ASP A 224 -23.83 -5.33 -6.86
C ASP A 224 -23.65 -5.81 -8.31
N LYS A 225 -22.39 -5.87 -8.77
CA LYS A 225 -22.01 -6.34 -10.12
C LYS A 225 -21.42 -7.74 -10.10
N LEU A 226 -21.17 -8.32 -8.92
CA LEU A 226 -20.48 -9.60 -8.79
C LEU A 226 -21.12 -10.65 -9.68
N ALA A 227 -22.44 -10.85 -9.60
CA ALA A 227 -23.15 -11.86 -10.38
C ALA A 227 -22.99 -11.73 -11.92
N SER A 228 -22.59 -10.56 -12.41
CA SER A 228 -22.38 -10.27 -13.84
C SER A 228 -20.92 -10.37 -14.28
N ILE A 229 -19.97 -10.55 -13.36
CA ILE A 229 -18.55 -10.76 -13.71
C ILE A 229 -18.40 -12.16 -14.31
N ARG A 230 -17.83 -12.22 -15.52
CA ARG A 230 -17.61 -13.47 -16.28
C ARG A 230 -16.15 -13.75 -16.57
N HIS A 231 -15.34 -12.70 -16.72
CA HIS A 231 -13.91 -12.81 -16.97
C HIS A 231 -13.13 -11.95 -15.98
N VAL A 232 -11.95 -12.42 -15.56
CA VAL A 232 -11.06 -11.70 -14.66
C VAL A 232 -9.65 -11.71 -15.23
N CYS A 233 -9.03 -10.54 -15.38
CA CYS A 233 -7.64 -10.43 -15.80
C CYS A 233 -6.80 -9.94 -14.62
N VAL A 234 -5.80 -10.74 -14.25
CA VAL A 234 -4.86 -10.44 -13.18
C VAL A 234 -3.58 -9.90 -13.79
N PHE A 235 -3.32 -8.61 -13.57
CA PHE A 235 -2.08 -7.93 -13.93
C PHE A 235 -1.15 -7.93 -12.73
N GLY A 236 0.06 -8.41 -12.95
CA GLY A 236 1.10 -8.39 -11.93
C GLY A 236 2.42 -8.85 -12.49
N PHE A 237 3.45 -8.73 -11.66
CA PHE A 237 4.77 -9.25 -11.98
C PHE A 237 4.72 -10.77 -12.23
N PRO A 238 5.43 -11.35 -13.23
CA PRO A 238 5.33 -12.77 -13.59
C PRO A 238 5.59 -13.78 -12.46
N GLY A 239 6.45 -13.45 -11.49
CA GLY A 239 6.67 -14.26 -10.30
C GLY A 239 5.56 -14.15 -9.24
N HIS A 240 4.79 -13.05 -9.27
CA HIS A 240 3.69 -12.74 -8.36
C HIS A 240 2.32 -13.14 -8.93
N SER A 241 2.11 -13.03 -10.24
CA SER A 241 0.81 -13.23 -10.88
C SER A 241 0.17 -14.60 -10.61
N PRO A 242 0.91 -15.74 -10.59
CA PRO A 242 0.28 -17.03 -10.33
C PRO A 242 -0.37 -17.12 -8.94
N ARG A 243 0.24 -16.45 -7.94
CA ARG A 243 -0.34 -16.31 -6.60
C ARG A 243 -1.56 -15.43 -6.63
N CYS A 244 -1.46 -14.23 -7.23
CA CYS A 244 -2.58 -13.30 -7.33
C CYS A 244 -3.80 -13.96 -7.98
N ARG A 245 -3.59 -14.73 -9.04
CA ARG A 245 -4.63 -15.51 -9.70
C ARG A 245 -5.25 -16.57 -8.81
N ARG A 246 -4.43 -17.37 -8.10
CA ARG A 246 -4.94 -18.36 -7.16
C ARG A 246 -5.80 -17.71 -6.07
N GLN A 247 -5.29 -16.66 -5.42
CA GLN A 247 -6.01 -15.97 -4.35
C GLN A 247 -7.27 -15.28 -4.89
N THR A 248 -7.25 -14.76 -6.12
CA THR A 248 -8.43 -14.22 -6.80
C THR A 248 -9.54 -15.28 -6.87
N ILE A 249 -9.24 -16.47 -7.39
CA ILE A 249 -10.20 -17.58 -7.48
C ILE A 249 -10.73 -17.95 -6.09
N GLU A 250 -9.84 -18.12 -5.11
CA GLU A 250 -10.21 -18.45 -3.73
C GLU A 250 -11.09 -17.37 -3.08
N SER A 251 -10.87 -16.09 -3.39
CA SER A 251 -11.71 -14.98 -2.92
C SER A 251 -13.10 -14.98 -3.58
N PHE A 252 -13.21 -15.24 -4.88
CA PHE A 252 -14.52 -15.41 -5.53
C PHE A 252 -15.31 -16.57 -4.92
N TRP A 253 -14.65 -17.69 -4.61
CA TRP A 253 -15.30 -18.83 -3.96
C TRP A 253 -15.79 -18.51 -2.54
N ARG A 254 -15.01 -17.73 -1.77
CA ARG A 254 -15.40 -17.28 -0.42
C ARG A 254 -16.70 -16.47 -0.43
N VAL A 255 -16.94 -15.68 -1.48
CA VAL A 255 -18.18 -14.89 -1.65
C VAL A 255 -19.28 -15.63 -2.43
N GLY A 256 -19.16 -16.95 -2.59
CA GLY A 256 -20.20 -17.81 -3.18
C GLY A 256 -20.16 -17.96 -4.70
N ARG A 257 -19.22 -17.31 -5.41
CA ARG A 257 -19.04 -17.39 -6.86
C ARG A 257 -18.15 -18.58 -7.26
N ARG A 258 -18.62 -19.80 -6.97
CA ARG A 258 -17.92 -21.06 -7.31
C ARG A 258 -17.90 -21.38 -8.82
N ASP A 259 -18.68 -20.65 -9.60
CA ASP A 259 -18.72 -20.72 -11.05
C ASP A 259 -17.49 -20.07 -11.72
N ILE A 260 -16.80 -19.13 -11.04
CA ILE A 260 -15.52 -18.58 -11.51
C ILE A 260 -14.42 -19.62 -11.26
N GLY A 261 -13.93 -20.21 -12.35
CA GLY A 261 -12.88 -21.21 -12.37
C GLY A 261 -11.56 -20.69 -12.91
N VAL A 262 -10.61 -21.62 -13.06
CA VAL A 262 -9.26 -21.37 -13.58
C VAL A 262 -9.32 -20.77 -14.99
N GLN A 263 -10.25 -21.23 -15.82
CA GLN A 263 -10.45 -20.76 -17.20
C GLN A 263 -10.97 -19.31 -17.30
N ASP A 264 -11.62 -18.81 -16.25
CA ASP A 264 -12.23 -17.47 -16.22
C ASP A 264 -11.28 -16.41 -15.65
N VAL A 265 -10.11 -16.84 -15.17
CA VAL A 265 -9.07 -15.95 -14.63
C VAL A 265 -7.82 -16.06 -15.49
N GLU A 266 -7.49 -14.99 -16.18
CA GLU A 266 -6.33 -14.85 -17.05
C GLU A 266 -5.18 -14.15 -16.32
N ASP A 267 -3.97 -14.69 -16.43
CA ASP A 267 -2.74 -14.00 -16.01
C ASP A 267 -2.22 -13.12 -17.15
N VAL A 268 -2.25 -11.81 -16.97
CA VAL A 268 -1.70 -10.86 -17.93
C VAL A 268 -0.35 -10.36 -17.42
N HIS A 269 0.72 -10.77 -18.10
CA HIS A 269 2.07 -10.37 -17.74
C HIS A 269 2.36 -8.98 -18.30
N ALA A 270 2.61 -8.02 -17.39
CA ALA A 270 2.92 -6.64 -17.78
C ALA A 270 4.29 -6.47 -18.48
N VAL A 271 5.16 -7.47 -18.38
CA VAL A 271 6.51 -7.47 -18.96
C VAL A 271 6.74 -8.78 -19.73
N PRO A 272 7.31 -8.76 -20.96
CA PRO A 272 7.55 -9.97 -21.73
C PRO A 272 8.45 -10.98 -21.01
N ARG A 273 8.06 -12.27 -21.00
CA ARG A 273 8.97 -13.45 -21.06
C ARG A 273 10.40 -13.26 -20.55
N ASP A 274 11.17 -12.64 -21.42
CA ASP A 274 12.62 -12.64 -21.35
C ASP A 274 13.19 -11.36 -20.76
N ALA A 275 12.42 -10.27 -20.75
CA ALA A 275 12.81 -9.01 -20.12
C ALA A 275 12.91 -9.12 -18.58
N TRP A 276 12.33 -10.17 -17.99
CA TRP A 276 12.40 -10.45 -16.54
C TRP A 276 13.80 -10.74 -16.05
N LYS A 277 14.65 -11.29 -16.94
CA LYS A 277 16.01 -11.73 -16.59
C LYS A 277 16.98 -10.55 -16.45
N THR A 278 16.64 -9.40 -17.03
CA THR A 278 17.49 -8.21 -17.10
C THR A 278 17.03 -7.08 -16.18
N LEU A 279 15.88 -7.23 -15.52
CA LEU A 279 15.39 -6.21 -14.60
C LEU A 279 16.24 -6.22 -13.31
N PRO A 280 16.51 -5.04 -12.71
CA PRO A 280 17.33 -4.94 -11.52
C PRO A 280 16.59 -5.59 -10.35
N TRP A 281 16.99 -6.82 -10.06
CA TRP A 281 16.54 -7.57 -8.89
C TRP A 281 17.35 -7.13 -7.70
N ASP A 282 16.69 -6.63 -6.66
CA ASP A 282 17.35 -6.59 -5.37
C ASP A 282 17.23 -7.96 -4.72
N SER A 283 18.30 -8.75 -4.87
CA SER A 283 18.44 -10.10 -4.30
C SER A 283 18.50 -10.11 -2.77
N THR A 284 18.34 -8.97 -2.10
CA THR A 284 18.34 -8.83 -0.64
C THR A 284 16.97 -8.49 -0.05
N THR A 285 15.91 -8.36 -0.86
CA THR A 285 14.59 -7.84 -0.41
C THR A 285 13.43 -8.84 -0.55
N ALA A 286 12.21 -8.41 -0.18
CA ALA A 286 10.94 -9.13 -0.28
C ALA A 286 10.62 -9.62 -1.70
N GLN A 287 11.29 -9.06 -2.72
CA GLN A 287 11.26 -9.56 -4.09
C GLN A 287 11.68 -11.04 -4.19
N ILE A 288 12.46 -11.54 -3.23
CA ILE A 288 12.89 -12.95 -3.17
C ILE A 288 11.71 -13.92 -2.98
N TRP A 289 10.67 -13.54 -2.23
CA TRP A 289 9.56 -14.45 -1.87
C TRP A 289 8.65 -14.71 -3.05
N CYS A 290 8.59 -13.76 -3.98
CA CYS A 290 7.82 -13.86 -5.20
C CYS A 290 8.64 -14.37 -6.40
N ARG A 291 9.90 -14.80 -6.21
CA ARG A 291 10.72 -15.37 -7.31
C ARG A 291 10.12 -16.64 -7.89
N ASN A 292 9.37 -17.39 -7.07
CA ASN A 292 8.63 -18.55 -7.51
C ASN A 292 7.53 -18.91 -6.50
N LEU A 293 6.55 -19.69 -6.95
CA LEU A 293 5.43 -20.17 -6.15
C LEU A 293 5.87 -20.94 -4.89
N ARG A 294 7.03 -21.61 -4.92
CA ARG A 294 7.52 -22.40 -3.79
C ARG A 294 7.97 -21.51 -2.63
N ASN A 295 8.80 -20.51 -2.90
CA ASN A 295 9.22 -19.51 -1.91
C ASN A 295 8.01 -18.83 -1.27
N TRP A 296 6.97 -18.58 -2.08
CA TRP A 296 5.71 -18.04 -1.60
C TRP A 296 4.95 -19.00 -0.66
N LEU A 297 4.73 -20.25 -1.08
CA LEU A 297 4.03 -21.25 -0.26
C LEU A 297 4.77 -21.51 1.06
N ASP A 298 6.10 -21.49 1.04
CA ASP A 298 6.91 -21.63 2.25
C ASP A 298 6.69 -20.43 3.20
N TYR A 299 6.52 -19.21 2.69
CA TYR A 299 6.14 -18.03 3.49
C TYR A 299 4.72 -18.15 4.09
N GLU A 300 3.69 -18.54 3.32
CA GLU A 300 2.32 -18.67 3.85
C GLU A 300 2.22 -19.75 4.92
N ALA A 301 2.87 -20.90 4.69
CA ALA A 301 2.90 -21.99 5.65
C ALA A 301 3.54 -21.57 6.98
N MET A 302 4.48 -20.62 6.96
CA MET A 302 5.09 -20.08 8.18
C MET A 302 4.21 -19.03 8.86
N GLY A 303 3.49 -18.19 8.10
CA GLY A 303 2.56 -17.19 8.63
C GLY A 303 1.26 -17.76 9.21
N LEU A 304 0.70 -18.81 8.60
CA LEU A 304 -0.53 -19.48 9.06
C LEU A 304 -0.33 -20.31 10.33
N ARG A 305 0.88 -20.84 10.58
CA ARG A 305 1.19 -21.59 11.81
C ARG A 305 1.22 -20.72 13.08
N ARG A 306 0.97 -19.41 12.95
CA ARG A 306 1.12 -18.44 14.04
C ARG A 306 -0.07 -17.48 14.17
N ARG A 307 -1.18 -17.75 13.48
CA ARG A 307 -2.49 -17.17 13.79
C ARG A 307 -3.26 -18.11 14.71
#